data_AF-A0A5Z3N978-F1
#
_entry.id   AF-A0A5Z3N978-F1
#
_cell.length_a   1.000
_cell.length_b   1.000
_cell.length_c   1.000
_cell.angle_alpha   90.00
_cell.angle_beta   90.00
_cell.angle_gamma   90.00
#
_symmetry.space_group_name_H-M   'P 1'
#
loop_
_entity.id
_entity.type
_entity.pdbx_description
1 polymer ?
#
loop_
_entity_poly.entity_id
_entity_poly.type
_entity_poly.pdbx_seq_one_letter_code
_entity_poly.pdbx_strand_id
1 'polypeptide(L)'
;KKIISIVKSTGITYIYGEDFWRMQLLNSIDAEVHSSELTDAYDKFVIPRTWLSRPSWYCINGEVLYYTKDGKADKIIESELKSKNGKILYNGAEGKIWLGPVIWSTPKWCN
;
A
#
# COMPACT_ATOMS: atom_id res chain seq x y z
N LYS A 1 9.92 -8.09 -12.18
CA LYS A 1 8.57 -8.41 -11.66
C LYS A 1 7.66 -7.20 -11.85
N LYS A 2 6.37 -7.39 -12.13
CA LYS A 2 5.44 -6.32 -12.58
C LYS A 2 5.40 -5.07 -11.67
N ILE A 3 5.51 -5.24 -10.34
CA ILE A 3 5.55 -4.15 -9.35
C ILE A 3 6.70 -3.17 -9.63
N ILE A 4 7.93 -3.66 -9.83
CA ILE A 4 9.12 -2.81 -10.09
C ILE A 4 8.92 -1.98 -11.36
N SER A 5 8.40 -2.61 -12.41
CA SER A 5 8.11 -1.91 -13.67
C SER A 5 7.09 -0.79 -13.48
N ILE A 6 6.11 -0.99 -12.61
CA ILE A 6 5.10 0.03 -12.29
C ILE A 6 5.73 1.17 -11.50
N VAL A 7 6.47 0.87 -10.44
CA VAL A 7 7.21 1.86 -9.62
C VAL A 7 8.07 2.76 -10.50
N LYS A 8 8.86 2.17 -11.41
CA LYS A 8 9.69 2.93 -12.35
C LYS A 8 8.88 3.77 -13.33
N SER A 9 7.74 3.28 -13.80
CA SER A 9 6.89 4.02 -14.76
C SER A 9 6.09 5.15 -14.12
N THR A 10 5.74 5.04 -12.83
CA THR A 10 4.96 6.05 -12.11
C THR A 10 5.84 7.02 -11.34
N GLY A 11 7.09 6.64 -11.02
CA GLY A 11 7.97 7.38 -10.11
C GLY A 11 7.54 7.29 -8.64
N ILE A 12 6.51 6.49 -8.32
CA ILE A 12 5.96 6.35 -6.96
C ILE A 12 6.62 5.17 -6.28
N THR A 13 7.41 5.45 -5.26
CA THR A 13 8.25 4.48 -4.53
C THR A 13 7.52 3.79 -3.37
N TYR A 14 6.45 4.39 -2.85
CA TYR A 14 5.71 3.86 -1.71
C TYR A 14 4.59 2.92 -2.15
N ILE A 15 4.57 1.72 -1.57
CA ILE A 15 3.56 0.69 -1.86
C ILE A 15 2.99 0.08 -0.57
N TYR A 16 1.66 0.01 -0.49
CA TYR A 16 0.95 -0.47 0.69
C TYR A 16 0.03 -1.63 0.39
N GLY A 17 -0.25 -2.46 1.38
CA GLY A 17 -1.15 -3.59 1.22
C GLY A 17 -1.26 -4.35 2.52
N GLU A 18 -2.11 -5.36 2.54
CA GLU A 18 -2.14 -6.32 3.64
C GLU A 18 -0.93 -7.27 3.62
N ASP A 19 -0.79 -8.05 4.69
CA ASP A 19 0.17 -9.14 4.87
C ASP A 19 1.60 -8.62 4.96
N PHE A 20 2.09 -8.56 6.20
CA PHE A 20 3.46 -8.20 6.53
C PHE A 20 4.51 -8.89 5.67
N TRP A 21 4.41 -10.20 5.48
CA TRP A 21 5.45 -10.98 4.80
C TRP A 21 5.43 -10.68 3.31
N ARG A 22 4.24 -10.58 2.72
CA ARG A 22 4.07 -10.16 1.34
C ARG A 22 4.68 -8.78 1.10
N MET A 23 4.38 -7.82 1.98
CA MET A 23 4.90 -6.47 1.86
C MET A 23 6.40 -6.43 2.13
N GLN A 24 6.89 -7.04 3.21
CA GLN A 24 8.30 -7.01 3.60
C GLN A 24 9.22 -7.63 2.54
N LEU A 25 8.76 -8.66 1.82
CA LEU A 25 9.51 -9.22 0.71
C LEU A 25 9.77 -8.21 -0.41
N LEU A 26 8.87 -7.25 -0.65
CA LEU A 26 9.05 -6.23 -1.69
C LEU A 26 10.20 -5.28 -1.38
N ASN A 27 10.45 -4.96 -0.11
CA ASN A 27 11.58 -4.13 0.34
C ASN A 27 12.94 -4.74 -0.04
N SER A 28 13.01 -6.06 -0.21
CA SER A 28 14.24 -6.78 -0.55
C SER A 28 14.45 -6.94 -2.06
N ILE A 29 13.45 -6.60 -2.88
CA ILE A 29 13.49 -6.84 -4.33
C ILE A 29 14.19 -5.69 -5.06
N ASP A 30 13.96 -4.45 -4.65
CA ASP A 30 14.53 -3.24 -5.25
C ASP A 30 14.57 -2.13 -4.18
N ALA A 31 15.68 -1.39 -4.11
CA ALA A 31 15.90 -0.35 -3.09
C ALA A 31 14.97 0.86 -3.26
N GLU A 32 14.38 1.05 -4.44
CA GLU A 32 13.41 2.12 -4.71
C GLU A 32 12.00 1.76 -4.22
N VAL A 33 11.77 0.53 -3.75
CA VAL A 33 10.45 0.07 -3.30
C VAL A 33 10.37 0.17 -1.78
N HIS A 34 9.60 1.14 -1.30
CA HIS A 34 9.28 1.32 0.10
C HIS A 34 7.92 0.69 0.39
N SER A 35 7.93 -0.57 0.82
CA SER A 35 6.72 -1.35 1.05
C SER A 35 6.36 -1.44 2.53
N SER A 36 5.08 -1.29 2.84
CA SER A 36 4.61 -1.41 4.22
C SER A 36 3.19 -1.92 4.33
N GLU A 37 2.92 -2.57 5.46
CA GLU A 37 1.61 -3.17 5.72
C GLU A 37 0.60 -2.13 6.20
N LEU A 38 -0.63 -2.25 5.72
CA LEU A 38 -1.81 -1.67 6.30
C LEU A 38 -2.66 -2.79 6.90
N THR A 39 -3.15 -2.57 8.12
CA THR A 39 -4.02 -3.51 8.82
C THR A 39 -5.40 -2.90 9.01
N ASP A 40 -6.43 -3.74 9.09
CA ASP A 40 -7.79 -3.26 9.32
C ASP A 40 -7.99 -2.82 10.78
N ALA A 41 -8.78 -1.78 10.94
CA ALA A 41 -9.27 -1.34 12.23
C ALA A 41 -10.80 -1.40 12.22
N TYR A 42 -11.34 -2.28 13.08
CA TYR A 42 -12.77 -2.51 13.23
C TYR A 42 -13.50 -2.80 11.91
N ASP A 43 -12.82 -3.44 10.95
CA ASP A 43 -13.37 -3.88 9.67
C ASP A 43 -13.87 -2.73 8.79
N LYS A 44 -13.50 -1.48 9.12
CA LYS A 44 -14.06 -0.27 8.51
C LYS A 44 -13.05 0.58 7.78
N PHE A 45 -11.86 0.74 8.36
CA PHE A 45 -10.80 1.55 7.80
C PHE A 45 -9.47 0.84 7.98
N VAL A 46 -8.45 1.30 7.27
CA VAL A 46 -7.10 0.79 7.40
C VAL A 46 -6.21 1.75 8.16
N ILE A 47 -5.28 1.19 8.94
CA ILE A 47 -4.30 1.93 9.70
C ILE A 47 -2.89 1.42 9.38
N PRO A 48 -1.86 2.28 9.49
CA PRO A 48 -0.48 1.84 9.48
C PRO A 48 -0.23 0.79 10.53
N ARG A 49 0.45 -0.29 10.14
CA ARG A 49 0.99 -1.19 11.15
C ARG A 49 2.11 -0.49 11.90
N THR A 50 2.09 -0.58 13.22
CA THR A 50 3.05 0.12 14.11
C THR A 50 4.27 -0.72 14.48
N TRP A 51 4.15 -2.05 14.45
CA TRP A 51 5.23 -2.96 14.84
C TRP A 51 5.98 -3.50 13.63
N LEU A 52 7.31 -3.49 13.69
CA LEU A 52 8.25 -3.92 12.64
C LEU A 52 8.13 -3.16 11.29
N SER A 53 7.40 -2.05 11.27
CA SER A 53 7.32 -1.17 10.12
C SER A 53 8.29 0.00 10.29
N ARG A 54 8.56 0.74 9.19
CA ARG A 54 9.35 1.98 9.23
C ARG A 54 8.39 3.16 9.39
N PRO A 55 8.28 3.80 10.57
CA PRO A 55 7.21 4.76 10.84
C PRO A 55 7.19 5.96 9.89
N SER A 56 8.36 6.41 9.43
CA SER A 56 8.50 7.53 8.49
C SER A 56 7.88 7.24 7.12
N TRP A 57 7.73 5.97 6.74
CA TRP A 57 7.09 5.59 5.48
C TRP A 57 5.59 5.80 5.50
N TYR A 58 4.96 6.13 6.62
CA TYR A 58 3.54 6.48 6.68
C TYR A 58 3.29 7.99 6.80
N CYS A 59 4.36 8.79 6.82
CA CYS A 59 4.32 10.26 6.94
C CYS A 59 4.31 10.95 5.58
N ILE A 60 3.66 10.32 4.60
CA ILE A 60 3.56 10.80 3.23
C ILE A 60 2.15 11.31 2.94
N ASN A 61 2.07 12.21 1.97
CA ASN A 61 0.81 12.74 1.44
C ASN A 61 0.80 12.54 -0.08
N GLY A 62 -0.40 12.55 -0.68
CA GLY A 62 -0.56 12.43 -2.13
C GLY A 62 -0.83 11.00 -2.58
N GLU A 63 -0.38 10.67 -3.80
CA GLU A 63 -0.62 9.38 -4.43
C GLU A 63 0.45 8.34 -4.04
N VAL A 64 -0.02 7.11 -3.85
CA VAL A 64 0.79 5.94 -3.50
C VAL A 64 0.31 4.74 -4.30
N LEU A 65 1.12 3.68 -4.29
CA LEU A 65 0.71 2.40 -4.85
C LEU A 65 0.08 1.51 -3.78
N TYR A 66 -0.85 0.67 -4.18
CA TYR A 66 -1.38 -0.39 -3.34
C TYR A 66 -1.25 -1.74 -4.01
N TYR A 67 -0.83 -2.77 -3.27
CA TYR A 67 -0.80 -4.16 -3.70
C TYR A 67 -1.85 -4.95 -2.92
N THR A 68 -2.95 -5.31 -3.58
CA THR A 68 -4.05 -6.07 -2.98
C THR A 68 -4.13 -7.47 -3.58
N LYS A 69 -4.57 -8.45 -2.79
CA LYS A 69 -4.84 -9.82 -3.25
C LYS A 69 -6.23 -10.27 -2.81
N ASP A 70 -6.36 -10.71 -1.56
CA ASP A 70 -7.56 -11.40 -1.08
C ASP A 70 -7.86 -11.24 0.42
N GLY A 71 -6.99 -10.58 1.16
CA GLY A 71 -7.16 -10.41 2.59
C GLY A 71 -8.24 -9.38 2.97
N LYS A 72 -8.42 -9.21 4.27
CA LYS A 72 -9.48 -8.35 4.83
C LYS A 72 -9.17 -6.86 4.68
N ALA A 73 -7.96 -6.44 5.02
CA ALA A 73 -7.52 -5.07 4.83
C ALA A 73 -7.44 -4.73 3.33
N ASP A 74 -7.03 -5.68 2.48
CA ASP A 74 -7.04 -5.53 1.02
C ASP A 74 -8.43 -5.18 0.48
N LYS A 75 -9.50 -5.80 1.00
CA LYS A 75 -10.88 -5.48 0.60
C LYS A 75 -11.29 -4.06 1.01
N ILE A 76 -10.89 -3.62 2.19
CA ILE A 76 -11.14 -2.24 2.65
C ILE A 76 -10.38 -1.25 1.77
N ILE A 77 -9.10 -1.53 1.47
CA ILE A 77 -8.27 -0.75 0.56
C ILE A 77 -8.96 -0.62 -0.81
N GLU A 78 -9.38 -1.73 -1.42
CA GLU A 78 -10.06 -1.68 -2.72
C GLU A 78 -11.36 -0.87 -2.69
N SER A 79 -12.13 -0.95 -1.61
CA SER A 79 -13.37 -0.18 -1.43
C SER A 79 -13.08 1.32 -1.35
N GLU A 80 -12.13 1.73 -0.51
CA GLU A 80 -11.71 3.13 -0.37
C GLU A 80 -11.11 3.70 -1.66
N LEU A 81 -10.33 2.90 -2.38
CA LEU A 81 -9.77 3.33 -3.66
C LEU A 81 -10.86 3.54 -4.70
N LYS A 82 -11.85 2.65 -4.80
CA LYS A 82 -12.98 2.83 -5.72
C LYS A 82 -13.77 4.11 -5.41
N SER A 83 -14.01 4.43 -4.14
CA SER A 83 -14.74 5.65 -3.75
C SER A 83 -13.95 6.94 -4.01
N LYS A 84 -12.61 6.84 -4.13
CA LYS A 84 -11.68 7.95 -4.37
C LYS A 84 -11.11 7.99 -5.79
N ASN A 85 -11.75 7.34 -6.76
CA ASN A 85 -11.31 7.26 -8.17
C ASN A 85 -9.89 6.66 -8.34
N GLY A 86 -9.51 5.72 -7.49
CA GLY A 86 -8.28 4.96 -7.61
C GLY A 86 -8.23 4.15 -8.92
N LYS A 87 -7.03 4.06 -9.50
CA LYS A 87 -6.80 3.45 -10.82
C LYS A 87 -6.10 2.11 -10.67
N ILE A 88 -6.65 1.07 -11.29
CA ILE A 88 -5.94 -0.22 -11.41
C ILE A 88 -4.85 -0.09 -12.47
N LEU A 89 -3.59 -0.29 -12.08
CA LEU A 89 -2.44 -0.32 -12.98
C LEU A 89 -2.08 -1.75 -13.41
N TYR A 90 -2.48 -2.75 -12.62
CA TYR A 90 -2.31 -4.15 -12.93
C TYR A 90 -3.38 -5.00 -12.24
N ASN A 91 -3.85 -6.04 -12.92
CA ASN A 91 -4.76 -7.04 -12.40
C ASN A 91 -4.36 -8.40 -12.98
N GLY A 92 -3.89 -9.30 -12.13
CA GLY A 92 -3.45 -10.64 -12.53
C GLY A 92 -3.58 -11.66 -11.40
N ALA A 93 -3.09 -12.87 -11.63
CA ALA A 93 -3.20 -13.98 -10.68
C ALA A 93 -2.49 -13.70 -9.34
N GLU A 94 -1.45 -12.88 -9.36
CA GLU A 94 -0.66 -12.51 -8.17
C GLU A 94 -1.43 -11.56 -7.23
N GLY A 95 -2.41 -10.83 -7.78
CA GLY A 95 -3.10 -9.72 -7.15
C GLY A 95 -3.24 -8.51 -8.07
N LYS A 96 -3.63 -7.37 -7.50
CA LYS A 96 -3.83 -6.10 -8.20
C LYS A 96 -2.87 -5.04 -7.68
N ILE A 97 -2.44 -4.18 -8.58
CA ILE A 97 -1.70 -2.97 -8.22
C ILE A 97 -2.57 -1.77 -8.56
N TRP A 98 -2.80 -0.95 -7.55
CA TRP A 98 -3.58 0.27 -7.66
C TRP A 98 -2.70 1.49 -7.50
N LEU A 99 -3.14 2.58 -8.10
CA LEU A 99 -2.71 3.94 -7.83
C LEU A 99 -3.87 4.67 -7.14
N GLY A 100 -3.59 5.37 -6.06
CA GLY A 100 -4.58 6.23 -5.44
C GLY A 100 -4.01 7.07 -4.30
N PRO A 101 -4.83 7.96 -3.72
CA PRO A 101 -4.39 8.78 -2.61
C PRO A 101 -4.10 7.93 -1.37
N VAL A 102 -3.33 8.47 -0.43
CA VAL A 102 -3.24 7.95 0.95
C VAL A 102 -4.65 7.83 1.55
N ILE A 103 -4.97 6.64 2.10
CA ILE A 103 -6.30 6.32 2.67
C ILE A 103 -6.32 6.13 4.18
N TRP A 104 -5.18 6.27 4.85
CA TRP A 104 -5.09 6.25 6.32
C TRP A 104 -4.97 7.67 6.88
N SER A 105 -5.34 7.83 8.15
CA SER A 105 -5.12 9.10 8.87
C SER A 105 -3.64 9.31 9.16
N THR A 106 -3.17 10.57 9.08
CA THR A 106 -1.79 10.94 9.42
C THR A 106 -1.42 10.42 10.82
N PRO A 107 -0.40 9.56 10.95
CA PRO A 107 -0.02 9.03 12.24
C PRO A 107 0.51 10.09 13.22
N LYS A 108 0.29 9.86 14.52
CA LYS A 108 0.73 10.78 15.58
C LYS A 108 2.25 11.02 15.62
N TRP A 109 3.04 10.05 15.16
CA TRP A 109 4.50 10.12 15.14
C TRP A 109 5.08 10.86 13.93
N CYS A 110 4.24 11.38 13.04
CA CYS A 110 4.68 12.19 11.91
C CYS A 110 4.90 13.66 12.27
N ASN A 111 4.74 14.01 13.55
CA ASN A 111 4.88 15.36 14.12
C ASN A 111 6.02 15.40 15.16
#